data_AF-A0A2E8PS59-F1
#
_entry.id   AF-A0A2E8PS59-F1
#
_cell.length_a   1.000
_cell.length_b   1.000
_cell.length_c   1.000
_cell.angle_alpha   90.00
_cell.angle_beta   90.00
_cell.angle_gamma   90.00
#
_symmetry.space_group_name_H-M   'P 1'
#
loop_
_entity.id
_entity.type
_entity.pdbx_description
1 polymer ?
#
loop_
_entity_poly.entity_id
_entity_poly.type
_entity_poly.pdbx_seq_one_letter_code
_entity_poly.pdbx_strand_id
1 'polypeptide(L)'
;MNRSVFATGHSDQNWKPLFVMDPTLTRSQAHRYFGELYQKQRSPEAQKLVDDVVKNVSDIFVRIKRIEEIDNNEGGGSRGVETRGDSSRRRGGGPAGKKAGAKKAPAKKTAAAAKPGFLTSLFGGDLAKWGERTGTLDSGFLALNLKLSKSVPRVFDQFDEDSIVSAIRAFRFAVVNAWENFPPEKYNVLVCAYQFFQELIKVPVLFKKQDTPATIIQETLKAQVLYAQLLKMSGWEKLLVEEFPAWVGSMEDISKLANPTEKVMRQIVALEKTRPKLSDCFLAIYALERKKIMGWPELLDELKVKEPVMDEYRAPDSVMQRIHKRISKLKEEIRTRRESIQEIQEVRKNYFQTDSNGRVTVDFLDNILGFVIRKTQPDKGMNEDYVRAQKSEPHRLLHLLLADYEMTVLSLLTGTVQVDHEAGGVGDGILFKSGLFKLEADESLGVHREMEEFLRKYKNTTFTFQAYVAGLKSGSKDAMIGGFAHVVARANKLFRRTVASLRLVLHNHEQALEKEKANKASENLLRTKTYPIEILEPSIRFIPMHDRVLAGSTRLNGKRIDEAIETIVMNLYNYLYIFRDDELVRTLASIPRLKSEIQGIEKRLVKYGVDLPE
;
A
#
# COMPACT_ATOMS: atom_id res chain seq x y z
N MET A 1 12.33 -4.72 -44.12
CA MET A 1 11.26 -5.53 -43.49
C MET A 1 11.03 -5.01 -42.08
N ASN A 2 9.76 -4.79 -41.72
CA ASN A 2 9.21 -4.42 -40.41
C ASN A 2 10.07 -3.53 -39.47
N ARG A 3 9.91 -2.20 -39.61
CA ARG A 3 10.02 -1.25 -38.50
C ARG A 3 8.66 -0.59 -38.31
N SER A 4 8.08 -0.70 -37.11
CA SER A 4 6.81 -0.06 -36.77
C SER A 4 6.99 1.45 -36.56
N VAL A 5 6.06 2.22 -37.11
CA VAL A 5 6.07 3.69 -37.06
C VAL A 5 5.66 4.20 -35.69
N PHE A 6 6.47 5.07 -35.08
CA PHE A 6 6.02 5.94 -34.00
C PHE A 6 5.16 7.06 -34.60
N ALA A 7 3.86 7.04 -34.30
CA ALA A 7 2.95 8.12 -34.65
C ALA A 7 2.69 9.00 -33.42
N THR A 8 3.37 10.13 -33.34
CA THR A 8 3.06 11.20 -32.38
C THR A 8 1.79 11.92 -32.83
N GLY A 9 0.68 11.66 -32.14
CA GLY A 9 -0.60 12.34 -32.37
C GLY A 9 -1.13 12.96 -31.07
N HIS A 10 -0.77 14.22 -30.80
CA HIS A 10 -1.51 15.03 -29.84
C HIS A 10 -2.77 15.56 -30.52
N SER A 11 -3.92 14.96 -30.20
CA SER A 11 -5.22 15.54 -30.46
C SER A 11 -5.79 16.11 -29.16
N ASP A 12 -5.58 17.40 -28.93
CA ASP A 12 -6.34 18.17 -27.95
C ASP A 12 -7.83 18.13 -28.32
N GLN A 13 -8.59 17.26 -27.64
CA GLN A 13 -10.05 17.36 -27.62
C GLN A 13 -10.50 17.77 -26.23
N ASN A 14 -10.98 19.02 -26.16
CA ASN A 14 -11.65 19.61 -25.01
C ASN A 14 -12.78 18.70 -24.49
N TRP A 15 -12.50 17.90 -23.46
CA TRP A 15 -13.53 17.32 -22.61
C TRP A 15 -14.14 18.41 -21.73
N LYS A 16 -15.01 19.24 -22.34
CA LYS A 16 -16.00 19.98 -21.56
C LYS A 16 -16.91 18.96 -20.87
N PRO A 17 -17.13 19.03 -19.54
CA PRO A 17 -18.13 18.21 -18.89
C PRO A 17 -19.51 18.64 -19.39
N LEU A 18 -20.10 17.84 -20.28
CA LEU A 18 -21.48 18.00 -20.70
C LEU A 18 -22.39 17.64 -19.52
N PHE A 19 -23.03 18.68 -18.98
CA PHE A 19 -23.96 18.69 -17.84
C PHE A 19 -23.38 18.23 -16.49
N VAL A 20 -23.03 19.23 -15.69
CA VAL A 20 -22.96 19.13 -14.23
C VAL A 20 -24.38 18.84 -13.72
N MET A 21 -24.64 17.65 -13.19
CA MET A 21 -25.84 17.40 -12.38
C MET A 21 -25.81 18.32 -11.15
N ASP A 22 -26.94 18.93 -10.83
CA ASP A 22 -27.09 19.74 -9.62
C ASP A 22 -26.89 18.86 -8.36
N PRO A 23 -25.84 19.10 -7.54
CA PRO A 23 -25.51 18.26 -6.39
C PRO A 23 -26.47 18.44 -5.18
N THR A 24 -27.57 19.17 -5.35
CA THR A 24 -28.59 19.46 -4.33
C THR A 24 -29.74 18.45 -4.25
N LEU A 25 -29.92 17.57 -5.26
CA LEU A 25 -31.03 16.59 -5.29
C LEU A 25 -30.97 15.58 -4.13
N THR A 26 -31.80 15.81 -3.11
CA THR A 26 -32.09 14.84 -2.03
C THR A 26 -32.72 13.57 -2.62
N ARG A 27 -32.65 12.44 -1.89
CA ARG A 27 -33.27 11.18 -2.34
C ARG A 27 -34.78 11.32 -2.57
N SER A 28 -35.46 12.15 -1.79
CA SER A 28 -36.88 12.48 -1.93
C SER A 28 -37.17 13.26 -3.22
N GLN A 29 -36.35 14.28 -3.53
CA GLN A 29 -36.44 15.00 -4.80
C GLN A 29 -36.07 14.11 -5.99
N ALA A 30 -35.09 13.21 -5.86
CA ALA A 30 -34.73 12.24 -6.89
C ALA A 30 -35.86 11.23 -7.17
N HIS A 31 -36.57 10.75 -6.15
CA HIS A 31 -37.76 9.91 -6.37
C HIS A 31 -38.92 10.67 -7.01
N ARG A 32 -39.10 11.96 -6.70
CA ARG A 32 -40.07 12.83 -7.37
C ARG A 32 -39.72 13.06 -8.84
N TYR A 33 -38.47 13.44 -9.11
CA TYR A 33 -37.94 13.67 -10.45
C TYR A 33 -37.94 12.41 -11.31
N PHE A 34 -37.61 11.24 -10.73
CA PHE A 34 -37.80 9.94 -11.37
C PHE A 34 -39.29 9.68 -11.71
N GLY A 35 -40.22 10.06 -10.83
CA GLY A 35 -41.66 9.96 -11.11
C GLY A 35 -42.09 10.84 -12.28
N GLU A 36 -41.57 12.08 -12.35
CA GLU A 36 -41.80 13.02 -13.45
C GLU A 36 -41.19 12.49 -14.76
N LEU A 37 -39.97 11.95 -14.73
CA LEU A 37 -39.34 11.29 -15.88
C LEU A 37 -40.11 10.04 -16.34
N TYR A 38 -40.58 9.20 -15.43
CA TYR A 38 -41.31 7.97 -15.77
C TYR A 38 -42.69 8.26 -16.39
N GLN A 39 -43.32 9.39 -16.05
CA GLN A 39 -44.60 9.82 -16.64
C GLN A 39 -44.47 10.51 -18.01
N LYS A 40 -43.26 10.85 -18.44
CA LYS A 40 -42.99 11.43 -19.76
C LYS A 40 -43.41 10.46 -20.88
N GLN A 41 -44.19 10.94 -21.84
CA GLN A 41 -44.56 10.15 -23.02
C GLN A 41 -43.34 9.92 -23.93
N ARG A 42 -43.22 8.70 -24.46
CA ARG A 42 -42.11 8.18 -25.28
C ARG A 42 -42.63 7.28 -26.38
N SER A 43 -41.77 6.91 -27.33
CA SER A 43 -42.08 5.82 -28.26
C SER A 43 -42.23 4.47 -27.52
N PRO A 44 -42.97 3.49 -28.10
CA PRO A 44 -43.11 2.16 -27.50
C PRO A 44 -41.79 1.40 -27.29
N GLU A 45 -40.74 1.74 -28.04
CA GLU A 45 -39.42 1.11 -27.93
C GLU A 45 -38.60 1.72 -26.80
N ALA A 46 -38.53 3.06 -26.71
CA ALA A 46 -37.87 3.73 -25.60
C ALA A 46 -38.56 3.47 -24.26
N GLN A 47 -39.90 3.39 -24.22
CA GLN A 47 -40.60 3.05 -22.99
C GLN A 47 -40.25 1.63 -22.49
N LYS A 48 -40.04 0.64 -23.38
CA LYS A 48 -39.54 -0.68 -22.97
C LYS A 48 -38.14 -0.62 -22.35
N LEU A 49 -37.24 0.18 -22.93
CA LEU A 49 -35.89 0.39 -22.38
C LEU A 49 -35.94 1.05 -20.99
N VAL A 50 -36.84 2.03 -20.80
CA VAL A 50 -37.11 2.64 -19.50
C VAL A 50 -37.65 1.61 -18.50
N ASP A 51 -38.66 0.83 -18.88
CA ASP A 51 -39.24 -0.22 -18.02
C ASP A 51 -38.20 -1.26 -17.59
N ASP A 52 -37.28 -1.64 -18.48
CA ASP A 52 -36.19 -2.58 -18.16
C ASP A 52 -35.10 -1.95 -17.27
N VAL A 53 -34.82 -0.65 -17.41
CA VAL A 53 -34.00 0.10 -16.42
C VAL A 53 -34.67 0.11 -15.05
N VAL A 54 -36.00 0.30 -14.99
CA VAL A 54 -36.78 0.31 -13.74
C VAL A 54 -36.85 -1.07 -13.09
N LYS A 55 -36.86 -2.16 -13.85
CA LYS A 55 -36.80 -3.53 -13.32
C LYS A 55 -35.40 -3.92 -12.83
N ASN A 56 -34.37 -3.63 -13.63
CA ASN A 56 -33.04 -4.25 -13.47
C ASN A 56 -32.01 -3.40 -12.71
N VAL A 57 -32.22 -2.09 -12.55
CA VAL A 57 -31.32 -1.20 -11.77
C VAL A 57 -31.97 -0.91 -10.41
N SER A 58 -31.24 -1.04 -9.30
CA SER A 58 -31.79 -0.80 -7.96
C SER A 58 -31.59 0.62 -7.41
N ASP A 59 -30.61 1.36 -7.90
CA ASP A 59 -30.30 2.73 -7.46
C ASP A 59 -31.11 3.79 -8.24
N ILE A 60 -31.75 4.71 -7.51
CA ILE A 60 -32.64 5.74 -8.09
C ILE A 60 -31.89 6.78 -8.94
N PHE A 61 -30.66 7.15 -8.57
CA PHE A 61 -29.86 8.12 -9.33
C PHE A 61 -29.31 7.49 -10.61
N VAL A 62 -28.95 6.20 -10.56
CA VAL A 62 -28.54 5.45 -11.75
C VAL A 62 -29.73 5.18 -12.69
N ARG A 63 -30.95 4.97 -12.15
CA ARG A 63 -32.18 4.94 -12.95
C ARG A 63 -32.44 6.25 -13.67
N ILE A 64 -32.43 7.38 -12.93
CA ILE A 64 -32.60 8.72 -13.50
C ILE A 64 -31.62 8.92 -14.65
N LYS A 65 -30.32 8.75 -14.40
CA LYS A 65 -29.27 8.95 -15.41
C LYS A 65 -29.49 8.09 -16.67
N ARG A 66 -29.83 6.82 -16.52
CA ARG A 66 -30.07 5.92 -17.67
C ARG A 66 -31.35 6.26 -18.43
N ILE A 67 -32.38 6.75 -17.75
CA ILE A 67 -33.62 7.22 -18.40
C ILE A 67 -33.35 8.53 -19.15
N GLU A 68 -32.56 9.44 -18.59
CA GLU A 68 -32.09 10.65 -19.28
C GLU A 68 -31.21 10.31 -20.50
N GLU A 69 -30.33 9.29 -20.40
CA GLU A 69 -29.55 8.78 -21.53
C GLU A 69 -30.44 8.21 -22.65
N ILE A 70 -31.53 7.49 -22.30
CA ILE A 70 -32.53 7.01 -23.27
C ILE A 70 -33.28 8.20 -23.90
N ASP A 71 -33.75 9.14 -23.08
CA ASP A 71 -34.47 10.35 -23.52
C ASP A 71 -33.64 11.24 -24.45
N ASN A 72 -32.33 11.36 -24.18
CA ASN A 72 -31.39 12.14 -25.01
C ASN A 72 -31.12 11.45 -26.36
N ASN A 73 -31.19 10.12 -26.42
CA ASN A 73 -31.10 9.36 -27.67
C ASN A 73 -32.41 9.43 -28.49
N GLU A 74 -33.59 9.54 -27.85
CA GLU A 74 -34.86 9.86 -28.54
C GLU A 74 -34.92 11.32 -29.03
N GLY A 75 -34.28 12.26 -28.32
CA GLY A 75 -34.37 13.70 -28.54
C GLY A 75 -33.94 14.23 -29.92
N GLY A 76 -33.36 13.37 -30.77
CA GLY A 76 -33.04 13.69 -32.16
C GLY A 76 -34.24 13.67 -33.13
N GLY A 77 -35.42 13.18 -32.71
CA GLY A 77 -36.49 12.81 -33.63
C GLY A 77 -37.91 13.32 -33.31
N SER A 78 -38.23 14.52 -33.78
CA SER A 78 -39.60 15.05 -34.02
C SER A 78 -40.52 15.41 -32.83
N ARG A 79 -41.23 16.53 -33.00
CA ARG A 79 -42.48 16.88 -32.28
C ARG A 79 -43.67 16.25 -33.01
N GLY A 80 -44.70 15.78 -32.31
CA GLY A 80 -45.97 15.50 -32.98
C GLY A 80 -47.12 14.86 -32.17
N VAL A 81 -48.12 15.70 -31.88
CA VAL A 81 -49.57 15.37 -31.87
C VAL A 81 -50.19 14.63 -30.66
N GLU A 82 -51.32 15.18 -30.22
CA GLU A 82 -52.19 14.72 -29.13
C GLU A 82 -53.09 13.54 -29.53
N THR A 83 -53.65 12.81 -28.55
CA THR A 83 -55.10 12.50 -28.59
C THR A 83 -55.68 12.12 -27.22
N ARG A 84 -56.89 12.60 -26.94
CA ARG A 84 -57.75 12.14 -25.83
C ARG A 84 -58.46 10.83 -26.22
N GLY A 85 -58.76 9.99 -25.24
CA GLY A 85 -59.67 8.84 -25.38
C GLY A 85 -60.25 8.43 -24.04
N ASP A 86 -61.59 8.43 -23.93
CA ASP A 86 -62.34 8.16 -22.69
C ASP A 86 -63.06 6.80 -22.76
N SER A 87 -63.54 6.36 -21.58
CA SER A 87 -64.74 5.53 -21.35
C SER A 87 -64.65 4.00 -21.11
N SER A 88 -65.37 3.61 -20.05
CA SER A 88 -66.38 2.53 -20.02
C SER A 88 -66.06 1.10 -19.51
N ARG A 89 -66.35 0.90 -18.21
CA ARG A 89 -67.29 -0.10 -17.62
C ARG A 89 -67.31 -1.57 -18.13
N ARG A 90 -67.14 -2.52 -17.19
CA ARG A 90 -68.17 -3.43 -16.58
C ARG A 90 -67.44 -4.47 -15.69
N ARG A 91 -67.88 -5.02 -14.53
CA ARG A 91 -69.13 -5.19 -13.74
C ARG A 91 -69.40 -6.70 -13.55
N GLY A 92 -69.45 -7.18 -12.30
CA GLY A 92 -69.84 -8.55 -11.92
C GLY A 92 -68.76 -9.29 -11.10
N GLY A 93 -68.98 -9.85 -9.91
CA GLY A 93 -70.16 -9.80 -9.01
C GLY A 93 -70.82 -11.17 -8.78
N GLY A 94 -70.49 -11.85 -7.67
CA GLY A 94 -71.25 -13.03 -7.22
C GLY A 94 -70.42 -14.07 -6.44
N PRO A 95 -71.04 -14.89 -5.54
CA PRO A 95 -70.49 -15.00 -4.19
C PRO A 95 -70.41 -16.41 -3.55
N ALA A 96 -69.65 -16.47 -2.44
CA ALA A 96 -69.85 -17.23 -1.19
C ALA A 96 -70.22 -18.74 -1.17
N GLY A 97 -69.50 -19.53 -0.35
CA GLY A 97 -69.91 -20.91 0.00
C GLY A 97 -69.13 -21.52 1.19
N LYS A 98 -69.72 -21.49 2.40
CA LYS A 98 -69.18 -22.07 3.65
C LYS A 98 -69.03 -23.61 3.61
N LYS A 99 -68.12 -24.17 4.46
CA LYS A 99 -68.47 -25.22 5.46
C LYS A 99 -67.35 -25.44 6.50
N ALA A 100 -67.68 -26.17 7.59
CA ALA A 100 -66.90 -26.24 8.83
C ALA A 100 -66.93 -27.64 9.49
N GLY A 101 -66.09 -27.84 10.52
CA GLY A 101 -65.98 -29.06 11.35
C GLY A 101 -64.86 -30.01 10.88
N ALA A 102 -64.10 -30.72 11.73
CA ALA A 102 -64.04 -30.85 13.21
C ALA A 102 -62.56 -31.14 13.63
N LYS A 103 -62.14 -31.62 14.82
CA LYS A 103 -62.76 -32.19 16.05
C LYS A 103 -61.79 -31.97 17.26
N LYS A 104 -62.00 -32.63 18.41
CA LYS A 104 -61.05 -32.78 19.55
C LYS A 104 -60.46 -34.22 19.51
N ALA A 105 -59.45 -34.69 20.26
CA ALA A 105 -58.68 -34.26 21.47
C ALA A 105 -57.34 -35.10 21.50
N PRO A 106 -56.55 -35.23 22.60
CA PRO A 106 -56.37 -34.43 23.82
C PRO A 106 -54.90 -34.03 24.12
N ALA A 107 -54.67 -33.23 25.16
CA ALA A 107 -53.34 -32.80 25.61
C ALA A 107 -52.73 -33.70 26.72
N LYS A 108 -51.38 -33.78 26.77
CA LYS A 108 -50.63 -34.22 27.97
C LYS A 108 -50.27 -33.00 28.83
N LYS A 109 -50.45 -33.12 30.16
CA LYS A 109 -50.22 -32.05 31.14
C LYS A 109 -48.73 -31.84 31.42
N THR A 110 -48.33 -30.60 31.66
CA THR A 110 -47.21 -30.24 32.56
C THR A 110 -47.56 -28.97 33.37
N ALA A 111 -47.10 -28.96 34.63
CA ALA A 111 -47.01 -27.86 35.60
C ALA A 111 -48.07 -26.73 35.55
N ALA A 112 -48.89 -26.64 36.61
CA ALA A 112 -49.72 -25.47 36.84
C ALA A 112 -48.88 -24.31 37.41
N ALA A 113 -48.56 -23.32 36.58
CA ALA A 113 -48.31 -21.97 37.09
C ALA A 113 -49.63 -21.39 37.63
N ALA A 114 -49.55 -20.61 38.71
CA ALA A 114 -50.73 -19.98 39.30
C ALA A 114 -51.47 -19.13 38.25
N LYS A 115 -52.76 -19.39 38.04
CA LYS A 115 -53.57 -18.59 37.12
C LYS A 115 -53.71 -17.16 37.69
N PRO A 116 -53.31 -16.11 36.97
CA PRO A 116 -53.80 -14.78 37.28
C PRO A 116 -55.33 -14.78 37.10
N GLY A 117 -56.03 -14.00 37.92
CA GLY A 117 -57.49 -13.97 37.91
C GLY A 117 -58.05 -13.45 36.59
N PHE A 118 -59.31 -13.80 36.30
CA PHE A 118 -60.03 -13.36 35.10
C PHE A 118 -60.01 -11.83 34.89
N LEU A 119 -59.93 -11.06 35.98
CA LEU A 119 -59.78 -9.61 35.96
C LEU A 119 -58.36 -9.15 35.57
N THR A 120 -57.30 -9.88 35.93
CA THR A 120 -55.91 -9.56 35.53
C THR A 120 -55.61 -9.88 34.07
N SER A 121 -56.47 -10.66 33.40
CA SER A 121 -56.48 -10.80 31.93
C SER A 121 -57.34 -9.76 31.19
N LEU A 122 -58.18 -9.00 31.92
CA LEU A 122 -59.04 -7.95 31.36
C LEU A 122 -58.40 -6.54 31.43
N PHE A 123 -57.43 -6.35 32.32
CA PHE A 123 -56.56 -5.16 32.36
C PHE A 123 -55.13 -5.61 32.05
N GLY A 124 -54.47 -5.03 31.02
CA GLY A 124 -53.22 -5.54 30.41
C GLY A 124 -52.00 -5.72 31.33
N GLY A 125 -52.00 -6.79 32.13
CA GLY A 125 -51.30 -6.86 33.43
C GLY A 125 -49.80 -6.58 33.46
N ASP A 126 -49.02 -7.12 32.52
CA ASP A 126 -47.54 -7.01 32.57
C ASP A 126 -46.94 -6.35 31.33
N LEU A 127 -47.51 -6.59 30.14
CA LEU A 127 -47.05 -5.96 28.90
C LEU A 127 -47.30 -4.44 28.90
N ALA A 128 -48.41 -3.97 29.49
CA ALA A 128 -48.65 -2.53 29.64
C ALA A 128 -47.67 -1.91 30.64
N LYS A 129 -47.44 -2.53 31.81
CA LYS A 129 -46.45 -2.06 32.80
C LYS A 129 -45.03 -2.03 32.25
N TRP A 130 -44.66 -3.06 31.47
CA TRP A 130 -43.37 -3.09 30.78
C TRP A 130 -43.25 -1.94 29.79
N GLY A 131 -44.25 -1.76 28.92
CA GLY A 131 -44.29 -0.72 27.90
C GLY A 131 -44.37 0.70 28.45
N GLU A 132 -45.04 0.90 29.59
CA GLU A 132 -45.03 2.15 30.34
C GLU A 132 -43.63 2.40 30.93
N ARG A 133 -43.03 1.40 31.59
CA ARG A 133 -41.67 1.48 32.18
C ARG A 133 -40.59 1.79 31.15
N THR A 134 -40.66 1.21 29.96
CA THR A 134 -39.75 1.53 28.83
C THR A 134 -40.16 2.82 28.11
N GLY A 135 -41.40 3.27 28.23
CA GLY A 135 -41.93 4.42 27.48
C GLY A 135 -42.24 4.08 26.01
N THR A 136 -42.47 2.80 25.70
CA THR A 136 -42.65 2.30 24.32
C THR A 136 -44.08 1.92 23.95
N LEU A 137 -44.96 1.62 24.91
CA LEU A 137 -46.37 1.28 24.63
C LEU A 137 -47.31 2.19 25.41
N ASP A 138 -48.37 2.65 24.73
CA ASP A 138 -49.50 3.34 25.35
C ASP A 138 -50.65 2.34 25.56
N SER A 139 -51.24 2.34 26.76
CA SER A 139 -52.46 1.59 27.07
C SER A 139 -53.70 2.42 26.74
N GLY A 140 -54.54 1.93 25.82
CA GLY A 140 -55.84 2.54 25.53
C GLY A 140 -56.83 2.41 26.69
N PHE A 141 -58.08 2.86 26.48
CA PHE A 141 -59.16 2.78 27.47
C PHE A 141 -59.25 1.38 28.12
N LEU A 142 -59.23 1.33 29.45
CA LEU A 142 -59.19 0.11 30.29
C LEU A 142 -58.01 -0.86 30.00
N ALA A 143 -56.92 -0.39 29.39
CA ALA A 143 -55.76 -1.18 28.97
C ALA A 143 -56.07 -2.36 28.01
N LEU A 144 -57.23 -2.33 27.34
CA LEU A 144 -57.68 -3.37 26.41
C LEU A 144 -57.04 -3.27 25.01
N ASN A 145 -56.53 -2.09 24.63
CA ASN A 145 -55.91 -1.83 23.34
C ASN A 145 -54.50 -1.26 23.53
N LEU A 146 -53.48 -2.11 23.52
CA LEU A 146 -52.08 -1.69 23.51
C LEU A 146 -51.67 -1.20 22.12
N LYS A 147 -50.95 -0.08 22.04
CA LYS A 147 -50.38 0.47 20.81
C LYS A 147 -48.95 0.97 21.08
N LEU A 148 -48.14 1.12 20.02
CA LEU A 148 -46.86 1.82 20.16
C LEU A 148 -47.09 3.24 20.65
N SER A 149 -46.31 3.66 21.64
CA SER A 149 -46.33 5.04 22.13
C SER A 149 -45.86 5.99 21.03
N LYS A 150 -46.39 7.22 21.02
CA LYS A 150 -45.90 8.28 20.11
C LYS A 150 -44.40 8.60 20.29
N SER A 151 -43.82 8.21 21.43
CA SER A 151 -42.38 8.29 21.68
C SER A 151 -41.56 7.34 20.81
N VAL A 152 -42.09 6.18 20.40
CA VAL A 152 -41.35 5.21 19.58
C VAL A 152 -41.05 5.76 18.17
N PRO A 153 -42.02 6.23 17.36
CA PRO A 153 -41.70 6.85 16.07
C PRO A 153 -40.79 8.08 16.19
N ARG A 154 -40.92 8.87 17.27
CA ARG A 154 -40.08 10.05 17.51
C ARG A 154 -38.59 9.71 17.65
N VAL A 155 -38.25 8.55 18.23
CA VAL A 155 -36.85 8.08 18.32
C VAL A 155 -36.21 7.90 16.94
N PHE A 156 -36.99 7.55 15.92
CA PHE A 156 -36.51 7.40 14.54
C PHE A 156 -36.55 8.72 13.75
N ASP A 157 -37.45 9.65 14.09
CA ASP A 157 -37.68 10.93 13.38
C ASP A 157 -36.99 12.14 14.08
N GLN A 158 -36.10 11.90 15.06
CA GLN A 158 -35.42 12.96 15.85
C GLN A 158 -34.26 13.67 15.15
N PHE A 159 -33.87 13.20 13.96
CA PHE A 159 -32.67 13.65 13.27
C PHE A 159 -33.02 14.73 12.24
N ASP A 160 -32.21 15.78 12.23
CA ASP A 160 -32.32 16.90 11.29
C ASP A 160 -31.81 16.49 9.89
N GLU A 161 -32.63 16.67 8.84
CA GLU A 161 -32.38 16.07 7.51
C GLU A 161 -31.03 16.49 6.91
N ASP A 162 -30.69 17.78 6.97
CA ASP A 162 -29.40 18.31 6.49
C ASP A 162 -28.21 17.76 7.30
N SER A 163 -28.37 17.61 8.61
CA SER A 163 -27.35 17.00 9.47
C SER A 163 -27.15 15.52 9.15
N ILE A 164 -28.22 14.75 8.90
CA ILE A 164 -28.13 13.34 8.47
C ILE A 164 -27.42 13.23 7.13
N VAL A 165 -27.81 14.03 6.14
CA VAL A 165 -27.22 14.01 4.79
C VAL A 165 -25.72 14.31 4.86
N SER A 166 -25.33 15.26 5.70
CA SER A 166 -23.92 15.59 5.98
C SER A 166 -23.17 14.43 6.63
N ALA A 167 -23.73 13.79 7.66
CA ALA A 167 -23.14 12.61 8.30
C ALA A 167 -23.00 11.43 7.34
N ILE A 168 -23.99 11.17 6.48
CA ILE A 168 -23.95 10.13 5.44
C ILE A 168 -22.85 10.41 4.41
N ARG A 169 -22.66 11.68 4.02
CA ARG A 169 -21.55 12.09 3.14
C ARG A 169 -20.19 11.86 3.80
N ALA A 170 -20.03 12.21 5.08
CA ALA A 170 -18.83 11.94 5.85
C ALA A 170 -18.53 10.44 5.97
N PHE A 171 -19.54 9.60 6.27
CA PHE A 171 -19.37 8.14 6.31
C PHE A 171 -19.01 7.54 4.95
N ARG A 172 -19.60 8.01 3.85
CA ARG A 172 -19.24 7.55 2.49
C ARG A 172 -17.75 7.75 2.22
N PHE A 173 -17.22 8.92 2.57
CA PHE A 173 -15.81 9.23 2.45
C PHE A 173 -14.96 8.36 3.41
N ALA A 174 -15.44 8.14 4.65
CA ALA A 174 -14.78 7.28 5.62
C ALA A 174 -14.65 5.83 5.14
N VAL A 175 -15.71 5.21 4.62
CA VAL A 175 -15.65 3.85 4.07
C VAL A 175 -14.57 3.72 2.98
N VAL A 176 -14.32 4.76 2.20
CA VAL A 176 -13.34 4.74 1.10
C VAL A 176 -11.91 5.05 1.56
N ASN A 177 -11.72 5.87 2.60
CA ASN A 177 -10.40 6.44 2.94
C ASN A 177 -9.97 6.27 4.42
N ALA A 178 -10.87 6.04 5.37
CA ALA A 178 -10.56 6.00 6.80
C ALA A 178 -9.58 4.88 7.19
N TRP A 179 -9.52 3.79 6.42
CA TRP A 179 -8.55 2.70 6.59
C TRP A 179 -7.09 3.15 6.48
N GLU A 180 -6.81 4.32 5.89
CA GLU A 180 -5.44 4.86 5.80
C GLU A 180 -4.95 5.45 7.14
N ASN A 181 -5.87 5.80 8.05
CA ASN A 181 -5.58 6.36 9.37
C ASN A 181 -5.97 5.42 10.52
N PHE A 182 -7.04 4.65 10.36
CA PHE A 182 -7.64 3.82 11.40
C PHE A 182 -7.31 2.33 11.24
N PRO A 183 -6.98 1.63 12.35
CA PRO A 183 -6.85 0.18 12.36
C PRO A 183 -8.20 -0.53 12.10
N PRO A 184 -8.18 -1.83 11.76
CA PRO A 184 -9.36 -2.65 11.48
C PRO A 184 -10.51 -2.45 12.49
N GLU A 185 -10.22 -2.57 13.78
CA GLU A 185 -11.17 -2.35 14.88
C GLU A 185 -12.01 -1.07 14.73
N LYS A 186 -11.36 0.07 14.47
CA LYS A 186 -12.00 1.38 14.36
C LYS A 186 -12.67 1.56 13.01
N TYR A 187 -12.00 1.16 11.92
CA TYR A 187 -12.60 1.23 10.59
C TYR A 187 -13.90 0.42 10.50
N ASN A 188 -13.94 -0.78 11.09
CA ASN A 188 -15.11 -1.66 11.07
C ASN A 188 -16.32 -1.05 11.80
N VAL A 189 -16.10 -0.32 12.90
CA VAL A 189 -17.17 0.45 13.56
C VAL A 189 -17.75 1.50 12.62
N LEU A 190 -16.92 2.25 11.88
CA LEU A 190 -17.40 3.26 10.93
C LEU A 190 -18.21 2.63 9.79
N VAL A 191 -17.80 1.46 9.29
CA VAL A 191 -18.57 0.71 8.28
C VAL A 191 -19.89 0.21 8.85
N CYS A 192 -19.88 -0.39 10.04
CA CYS A 192 -21.08 -0.91 10.70
C CYS A 192 -22.09 0.21 10.99
N ALA A 193 -21.61 1.33 11.55
CA ALA A 193 -22.40 2.53 11.77
C ALA A 193 -22.98 3.08 10.47
N TYR A 194 -22.18 3.24 9.41
CA TYR A 194 -22.67 3.70 8.10
C TYR A 194 -23.79 2.82 7.55
N GLN A 195 -23.60 1.50 7.57
CA GLN A 195 -24.62 0.56 7.10
C GLN A 195 -25.88 0.63 7.96
N PHE A 196 -25.74 0.74 9.28
CA PHE A 196 -26.87 0.94 10.20
C PHE A 196 -27.65 2.23 9.86
N PHE A 197 -26.95 3.36 9.69
CA PHE A 197 -27.56 4.64 9.32
C PHE A 197 -28.34 4.56 8.00
N GLN A 198 -27.81 3.87 6.98
CA GLN A 198 -28.50 3.69 5.70
C GLN A 198 -29.84 2.97 5.83
N GLU A 199 -29.99 2.09 6.82
CA GLU A 199 -31.25 1.39 7.11
C GLU A 199 -32.14 2.20 8.07
N LEU A 200 -31.57 2.84 9.09
CA LEU A 200 -32.28 3.63 10.10
C LEU A 200 -33.11 4.77 9.49
N ILE A 201 -32.57 5.49 8.51
CA ILE A 201 -33.27 6.61 7.85
C ILE A 201 -34.53 6.20 7.07
N LYS A 202 -34.72 4.90 6.80
CA LYS A 202 -35.93 4.39 6.11
C LYS A 202 -37.10 4.19 7.08
N VAL A 203 -36.79 3.96 8.36
CA VAL A 203 -37.77 3.52 9.38
C VAL A 203 -38.92 4.53 9.63
N PRO A 204 -38.69 5.86 9.67
CA PRO A 204 -39.79 6.82 9.88
C PRO A 204 -40.92 6.72 8.86
N VAL A 205 -40.63 6.29 7.63
CA VAL A 205 -41.63 6.13 6.56
C VAL A 205 -42.61 5.00 6.88
N LEU A 206 -42.15 3.92 7.51
CA LEU A 206 -42.99 2.77 7.89
C LEU A 206 -44.04 3.18 8.94
N PHE A 207 -43.62 3.97 9.93
CA PHE A 207 -44.55 4.52 10.93
C PHE A 207 -45.53 5.53 10.33
N LYS A 208 -45.09 6.36 9.35
CA LYS A 208 -45.96 7.30 8.64
C LYS A 208 -47.03 6.59 7.78
N LYS A 209 -46.75 5.38 7.28
CA LYS A 209 -47.71 4.52 6.55
C LYS A 209 -48.69 3.74 7.45
N GLN A 210 -48.48 3.71 8.76
CA GLN A 210 -49.22 2.87 9.72
C GLN A 210 -49.11 1.36 9.40
N ASP A 211 -47.94 0.92 8.96
CA ASP A 211 -47.65 -0.49 8.67
C ASP A 211 -47.83 -1.39 9.92
N THR A 212 -48.09 -2.68 9.72
CA THR A 212 -48.29 -3.64 10.82
C THR A 212 -46.98 -3.94 11.56
N PRO A 213 -47.01 -4.36 12.85
CA PRO A 213 -45.78 -4.71 13.58
C PRO A 213 -44.95 -5.79 12.88
N ALA A 214 -45.58 -6.85 12.32
CA ALA A 214 -44.93 -7.82 11.44
C ALA A 214 -44.16 -7.18 10.27
N THR A 215 -44.80 -6.27 9.52
CA THR A 215 -44.15 -5.58 8.38
C THR A 215 -42.98 -4.73 8.86
N ILE A 216 -43.14 -3.98 9.96
CA ILE A 216 -42.06 -3.15 10.51
C ILE A 216 -40.89 -4.03 10.99
N ILE A 217 -41.14 -5.19 11.60
CA ILE A 217 -40.08 -6.16 11.97
C ILE A 217 -39.31 -6.61 10.73
N GLN A 218 -40.02 -7.03 9.68
CA GLN A 218 -39.40 -7.52 8.44
C GLN A 218 -38.58 -6.45 7.72
N GLU A 219 -39.13 -5.25 7.54
CA GLU A 219 -38.47 -4.14 6.84
C GLU A 219 -37.29 -3.54 7.65
N THR A 220 -37.29 -3.69 8.98
CA THR A 220 -36.20 -3.17 9.85
C THR A 220 -35.20 -4.24 10.29
N LEU A 221 -35.35 -5.50 9.89
CA LEU A 221 -34.50 -6.63 10.31
C LEU A 221 -33.00 -6.33 10.17
N LYS A 222 -32.59 -5.74 9.04
CA LYS A 222 -31.19 -5.38 8.79
C LYS A 222 -30.70 -4.24 9.69
N ALA A 223 -31.54 -3.25 9.99
CA ALA A 223 -31.21 -2.18 10.94
C ALA A 223 -31.01 -2.75 12.35
N GLN A 224 -31.87 -3.68 12.78
CA GLN A 224 -31.77 -4.33 14.09
C GLN A 224 -30.46 -5.12 14.23
N VAL A 225 -30.09 -5.94 13.24
CA VAL A 225 -28.85 -6.72 13.24
C VAL A 225 -27.62 -5.82 13.27
N LEU A 226 -27.57 -4.79 12.43
CA LEU A 226 -26.43 -3.86 12.39
C LEU A 226 -26.32 -3.02 13.67
N TYR A 227 -27.45 -2.64 14.26
CA TYR A 227 -27.45 -1.94 15.56
C TYR A 227 -26.92 -2.84 16.68
N ALA A 228 -27.37 -4.09 16.73
CA ALA A 228 -26.89 -5.07 17.68
C ALA A 228 -25.39 -5.37 17.52
N GLN A 229 -24.87 -5.41 16.28
CA GLN A 229 -23.44 -5.53 16.01
C GLN A 229 -22.68 -4.31 16.51
N LEU A 230 -23.14 -3.09 16.21
CA LEU A 230 -22.52 -1.86 16.68
C LEU A 230 -22.41 -1.80 18.21
N LEU A 231 -23.47 -2.20 18.93
CA LEU A 231 -23.47 -2.26 20.40
C LEU A 231 -22.49 -3.30 20.98
N LYS A 232 -22.10 -4.34 20.22
CA LYS A 232 -21.08 -5.33 20.62
C LYS A 232 -19.64 -4.86 20.37
N MET A 233 -19.41 -3.83 19.54
CA MET A 233 -18.06 -3.39 19.18
C MET A 233 -17.42 -2.53 20.29
N SER A 234 -16.22 -2.87 20.72
CA SER A 234 -15.52 -2.13 21.78
C SER A 234 -15.22 -0.67 21.38
N GLY A 235 -15.47 0.27 22.30
CA GLY A 235 -15.10 1.69 22.13
C GLY A 235 -15.93 2.48 21.11
N TRP A 236 -17.01 1.90 20.56
CA TRP A 236 -17.78 2.50 19.46
C TRP A 236 -18.30 3.92 19.75
N GLU A 237 -18.79 4.18 20.97
CA GLU A 237 -19.31 5.50 21.36
C GLU A 237 -18.26 6.61 21.23
N LYS A 238 -17.04 6.35 21.74
CA LYS A 238 -15.94 7.29 21.73
C LYS A 238 -15.48 7.58 20.30
N LEU A 239 -15.34 6.53 19.50
CA LEU A 239 -14.95 6.66 18.11
C LEU A 239 -15.96 7.49 17.30
N LEU A 240 -17.26 7.25 17.47
CA LEU A 240 -18.29 8.03 16.75
C LEU A 240 -18.38 9.49 17.24
N VAL A 241 -18.24 9.76 18.54
CA VAL A 241 -18.46 11.12 19.07
C VAL A 241 -17.20 11.99 19.04
N GLU A 242 -16.00 11.42 19.20
CA GLU A 242 -14.75 12.17 19.31
C GLU A 242 -13.86 11.97 18.07
N GLU A 243 -13.44 10.73 17.80
CA GLU A 243 -12.37 10.46 16.83
C GLU A 243 -12.82 10.63 15.38
N PHE A 244 -14.05 10.23 15.04
CA PHE A 244 -14.58 10.32 13.69
C PHE A 244 -14.87 11.78 13.26
N PRO A 245 -15.56 12.64 14.05
CA PRO A 245 -15.73 14.04 13.70
C PRO A 245 -14.41 14.81 13.65
N ALA A 246 -13.46 14.51 14.54
CA ALA A 246 -12.11 15.08 14.48
C ALA A 246 -11.36 14.68 13.20
N TRP A 247 -11.45 13.41 12.79
CA TRP A 247 -10.90 12.93 11.51
C TRP A 247 -11.55 13.63 10.31
N VAL A 248 -12.89 13.75 10.29
CA VAL A 248 -13.62 14.51 9.26
C VAL A 248 -13.13 15.96 9.20
N GLY A 249 -12.96 16.62 10.34
CA GLY A 249 -12.44 17.99 10.43
C GLY A 249 -11.02 18.15 9.89
N SER A 250 -10.19 17.11 9.98
CA SER A 250 -8.83 17.09 9.44
C SER A 250 -8.73 16.84 7.92
N MET A 251 -9.82 16.42 7.27
CA MET A 251 -9.85 16.10 5.85
C MET A 251 -10.33 17.29 5.02
N GLU A 252 -9.47 17.83 4.16
CA GLU A 252 -9.74 19.05 3.37
C GLU A 252 -11.10 19.02 2.66
N ASP A 253 -11.35 17.95 1.89
CA ASP A 253 -12.57 17.72 1.09
C ASP A 253 -13.89 17.76 1.88
N ILE A 254 -13.86 17.34 3.16
CA ILE A 254 -15.08 17.11 3.97
C ILE A 254 -15.07 17.81 5.33
N SER A 255 -14.07 18.62 5.63
CA SER A 255 -13.87 19.37 6.88
C SER A 255 -15.14 20.07 7.39
N LYS A 256 -15.88 20.71 6.48
CA LYS A 256 -17.16 21.41 6.76
C LYS A 256 -18.28 20.49 7.28
N LEU A 257 -18.17 19.17 7.08
CA LEU A 257 -19.14 18.18 7.55
C LEU A 257 -18.90 17.77 9.02
N ALA A 258 -17.81 18.20 9.66
CA ALA A 258 -17.44 17.77 11.02
C ALA A 258 -18.53 18.06 12.06
N ASN A 259 -18.95 19.33 12.21
CA ASN A 259 -19.94 19.72 13.22
C ASN A 259 -21.32 19.07 12.99
N PRO A 260 -21.88 19.00 11.75
CA PRO A 260 -23.09 18.22 11.47
C PRO A 260 -22.94 16.73 11.79
N THR A 261 -21.77 16.13 11.49
CA THR A 261 -21.49 14.73 11.79
C THR A 261 -21.48 14.49 13.30
N GLU A 262 -20.76 15.32 14.06
CA GLU A 262 -20.69 15.24 15.53
C GLU A 262 -22.08 15.33 16.17
N LYS A 263 -22.92 16.29 15.74
CA LYS A 263 -24.31 16.44 16.19
C LYS A 263 -25.10 15.14 16.03
N VAL A 264 -25.03 14.51 14.85
CA VAL A 264 -25.74 13.24 14.58
C VAL A 264 -25.14 12.07 15.37
N MET A 265 -23.81 12.00 15.54
CA MET A 265 -23.19 10.92 16.32
C MET A 265 -23.53 11.01 17.81
N ARG A 266 -23.60 12.24 18.36
CA ARG A 266 -24.09 12.47 19.73
C ARG A 266 -25.56 12.04 19.89
N GLN A 267 -26.41 12.31 18.89
CA GLN A 267 -27.81 11.85 18.89
C GLN A 267 -27.92 10.31 18.86
N ILE A 268 -27.05 9.59 18.13
CA ILE A 268 -27.02 8.11 18.14
C ILE A 268 -26.53 7.56 19.47
N VAL A 269 -25.44 8.07 20.02
CA VAL A 269 -24.92 7.58 21.32
C VAL A 269 -25.92 7.87 22.45
N ALA A 270 -26.75 8.91 22.32
CA ALA A 270 -27.85 9.17 23.24
C ALA A 270 -28.99 8.13 23.17
N LEU A 271 -29.16 7.37 22.07
CA LEU A 271 -30.29 6.46 21.87
C LEU A 271 -30.40 5.32 22.89
N GLU A 272 -29.30 4.89 23.53
CA GLU A 272 -29.33 3.90 24.62
C GLU A 272 -29.35 4.55 26.01
N LYS A 273 -29.33 5.88 26.07
CA LYS A 273 -29.26 6.71 27.28
C LYS A 273 -30.54 7.51 27.50
N THR A 274 -31.43 7.58 26.50
CA THR A 274 -32.78 8.15 26.56
C THR A 274 -33.86 7.11 26.89
N ARG A 275 -35.09 7.57 27.16
CA ARG A 275 -36.29 6.74 27.33
C ARG A 275 -37.36 7.19 26.32
N PRO A 276 -37.88 6.29 25.45
CA PRO A 276 -37.44 4.92 25.25
C PRO A 276 -36.05 4.81 24.63
N LYS A 277 -35.37 3.69 24.87
CA LYS A 277 -34.13 3.33 24.17
C LYS A 277 -34.43 2.84 22.76
N LEU A 278 -33.46 2.89 21.83
CA LEU A 278 -33.66 2.27 20.52
C LEU A 278 -33.79 0.73 20.62
N SER A 279 -33.03 0.08 21.51
CA SER A 279 -33.23 -1.34 21.85
C SER A 279 -34.66 -1.65 22.30
N ASP A 280 -35.20 -0.84 23.24
CA ASP A 280 -36.57 -0.96 23.73
C ASP A 280 -37.61 -0.70 22.63
N CYS A 281 -37.37 0.28 21.75
CA CYS A 281 -38.22 0.57 20.59
C CYS A 281 -38.33 -0.63 19.65
N PHE A 282 -37.24 -1.35 19.37
CA PHE A 282 -37.30 -2.58 18.59
C PHE A 282 -38.07 -3.68 19.35
N LEU A 283 -37.71 -3.95 20.61
CA LEU A 283 -38.40 -4.94 21.45
C LEU A 283 -39.91 -4.71 21.55
N ALA A 284 -40.36 -3.46 21.56
CA ALA A 284 -41.78 -3.11 21.64
C ALA A 284 -42.59 -3.56 20.42
N ILE A 285 -41.98 -3.54 19.23
CA ILE A 285 -42.63 -3.97 17.99
C ILE A 285 -42.82 -5.50 18.02
N TYR A 286 -41.78 -6.25 18.43
CA TYR A 286 -41.87 -7.69 18.67
C TYR A 286 -42.88 -8.04 19.76
N ALA A 287 -42.92 -7.27 20.85
CA ALA A 287 -43.80 -7.53 21.98
C ALA A 287 -45.28 -7.31 21.63
N LEU A 288 -45.59 -6.35 20.74
CA LEU A 288 -46.93 -6.18 20.17
C LEU A 288 -47.32 -7.30 19.21
N GLU A 289 -46.44 -7.65 18.27
CA GLU A 289 -46.70 -8.71 17.28
C GLU A 289 -46.96 -10.06 17.96
N ARG A 290 -46.12 -10.39 18.95
CA ARG A 290 -46.11 -11.71 19.60
C ARG A 290 -46.94 -11.77 20.88
N LYS A 291 -47.39 -10.63 21.39
CA LYS A 291 -48.12 -10.47 22.66
C LYS A 291 -47.35 -11.05 23.86
N LYS A 292 -46.01 -11.06 23.79
CA LYS A 292 -45.08 -11.58 24.81
C LYS A 292 -43.94 -10.58 25.00
N ILE A 293 -43.57 -10.28 26.24
CA ILE A 293 -42.34 -9.54 26.54
C ILE A 293 -41.14 -10.41 26.15
N MET A 294 -40.17 -9.78 25.49
CA MET A 294 -38.90 -10.38 25.06
C MET A 294 -37.74 -9.59 25.66
N GLY A 295 -36.66 -10.27 26.04
CA GLY A 295 -35.41 -9.63 26.47
C GLY A 295 -34.50 -9.29 25.29
N TRP A 296 -33.61 -8.29 25.43
CA TRP A 296 -32.62 -7.99 24.39
C TRP A 296 -31.77 -9.22 23.99
N PRO A 297 -31.23 -10.04 24.92
CA PRO A 297 -30.51 -11.26 24.55
C PRO A 297 -31.35 -12.27 23.77
N GLU A 298 -32.62 -12.47 24.14
CA GLU A 298 -33.55 -13.36 23.40
C GLU A 298 -33.75 -12.89 21.95
N LEU A 299 -33.79 -11.57 21.72
CA LEU A 299 -33.86 -11.00 20.38
C LEU A 299 -32.55 -11.19 19.60
N LEU A 300 -31.38 -11.06 20.25
CA LEU A 300 -30.08 -11.29 19.60
C LEU A 300 -29.91 -12.73 19.12
N ASP A 301 -30.36 -13.71 19.92
CA ASP A 301 -30.34 -15.13 19.56
C ASP A 301 -31.25 -15.42 18.37
N GLU A 302 -32.45 -14.85 18.36
CA GLU A 302 -33.40 -14.99 17.25
C GLU A 302 -32.88 -14.37 15.95
N LEU A 303 -32.31 -13.15 16.04
CA LEU A 303 -31.67 -12.45 14.94
C LEU A 303 -30.34 -13.09 14.51
N LYS A 304 -29.83 -14.08 15.26
CA LYS A 304 -28.56 -14.78 15.03
C LYS A 304 -27.37 -13.83 14.90
N VAL A 305 -27.31 -12.82 15.78
CA VAL A 305 -26.30 -11.75 15.72
C VAL A 305 -24.93 -12.27 16.14
N LYS A 306 -24.12 -12.64 15.13
CA LYS A 306 -22.71 -13.04 15.29
C LYS A 306 -21.88 -11.93 15.93
N GLU A 307 -20.79 -12.33 16.60
CA GLU A 307 -19.78 -11.41 17.10
C GLU A 307 -19.14 -10.59 15.95
N PRO A 308 -18.79 -9.32 16.21
CA PRO A 308 -18.11 -8.48 15.24
C PRO A 308 -16.66 -8.95 15.04
N VAL A 309 -16.17 -8.82 13.80
CA VAL A 309 -14.76 -9.06 13.44
C VAL A 309 -14.01 -7.75 13.54
N MET A 310 -12.88 -7.73 14.25
CA MET A 310 -12.19 -6.52 14.71
C MET A 310 -10.68 -6.51 14.39
N ASP A 311 -10.14 -7.66 14.02
CA ASP A 311 -8.77 -7.97 13.60
C ASP A 311 -8.55 -7.71 12.10
N GLU A 312 -9.54 -8.05 11.25
CA GLU A 312 -9.47 -7.83 9.79
C GLU A 312 -10.38 -6.71 9.29
N TYR A 313 -9.96 -5.98 8.24
CA TYR A 313 -10.79 -4.95 7.60
C TYR A 313 -12.06 -5.54 6.96
N ARG A 314 -13.22 -4.96 7.29
CA ARG A 314 -14.53 -5.25 6.67
C ARG A 314 -14.92 -4.18 5.65
N ALA A 315 -14.10 -4.00 4.62
CA ALA A 315 -14.31 -2.99 3.57
C ALA A 315 -15.00 -3.59 2.32
N PRO A 316 -15.58 -2.75 1.43
CA PRO A 316 -15.97 -3.17 0.08
C PRO A 316 -14.77 -3.70 -0.73
N ASP A 317 -14.97 -4.63 -1.67
CA ASP A 317 -13.88 -5.30 -2.41
C ASP A 317 -12.89 -4.33 -3.08
N SER A 318 -13.38 -3.23 -3.65
CA SER A 318 -12.54 -2.19 -4.27
C SER A 318 -11.62 -1.47 -3.27
N VAL A 319 -12.04 -1.37 -2.01
CA VAL A 319 -11.24 -0.83 -0.90
C VAL A 319 -10.30 -1.92 -0.34
N MET A 320 -10.76 -3.17 -0.22
CA MET A 320 -9.90 -4.30 0.15
C MET A 320 -8.72 -4.47 -0.82
N GLN A 321 -8.95 -4.32 -2.13
CA GLN A 321 -7.89 -4.33 -3.13
C GLN A 321 -6.87 -3.18 -2.92
N ARG A 322 -7.31 -1.98 -2.54
CA ARG A 322 -6.42 -0.85 -2.17
C ARG A 322 -5.59 -1.19 -0.92
N ILE A 323 -6.23 -1.73 0.12
CA ILE A 323 -5.58 -2.15 1.37
C ILE A 323 -4.51 -3.20 1.07
N HIS A 324 -4.84 -4.28 0.36
CA HIS A 324 -3.90 -5.33 -0.01
C HIS A 324 -2.74 -4.79 -0.85
N LYS A 325 -3.01 -3.97 -1.88
CA LYS A 325 -1.96 -3.34 -2.70
C LYS A 325 -1.03 -2.46 -1.85
N ARG A 326 -1.57 -1.77 -0.84
CA ARG A 326 -0.79 -0.95 0.10
C ARG A 326 0.10 -1.81 0.99
N ILE A 327 -0.45 -2.87 1.58
CA ILE A 327 0.29 -3.84 2.41
C ILE A 327 1.43 -4.48 1.61
N SER A 328 1.15 -4.99 0.41
CA SER A 328 2.17 -5.62 -0.44
C SER A 328 3.30 -4.65 -0.81
N LYS A 329 2.99 -3.39 -1.12
CA LYS A 329 4.01 -2.35 -1.35
C LYS A 329 4.88 -2.10 -0.11
N LEU A 330 4.29 -2.07 1.09
CA LEU A 330 5.05 -1.86 2.33
C LEU A 330 5.92 -3.09 2.69
N LYS A 331 5.46 -4.31 2.43
CA LYS A 331 6.27 -5.54 2.57
C LYS A 331 7.46 -5.54 1.61
N GLU A 332 7.24 -5.14 0.35
CA GLU A 332 8.31 -5.00 -0.64
C GLU A 332 9.32 -3.91 -0.25
N GLU A 333 8.84 -2.76 0.23
CA GLU A 333 9.69 -1.68 0.76
C GLU A 333 10.54 -2.09 1.98
N ILE A 334 10.13 -3.09 2.76
CA ILE A 334 10.95 -3.72 3.80
C ILE A 334 11.98 -4.68 3.16
N ARG A 335 11.55 -5.54 2.23
CA ARG A 335 12.41 -6.52 1.55
C ARG A 335 13.64 -5.84 0.93
N THR A 336 13.43 -4.84 0.07
CA THR A 336 14.51 -4.11 -0.61
C THR A 336 15.48 -3.45 0.38
N ARG A 337 14.99 -2.97 1.53
CA ARG A 337 15.84 -2.37 2.58
C ARG A 337 16.63 -3.41 3.37
N ARG A 338 16.05 -4.59 3.63
CA ARG A 338 16.77 -5.72 4.27
C ARG A 338 17.87 -6.22 3.34
N GLU A 339 17.59 -6.36 2.04
CA GLU A 339 18.58 -6.69 1.00
C GLU A 339 19.70 -5.64 0.93
N SER A 340 19.35 -4.34 0.96
CA SER A 340 20.35 -3.26 1.01
C SER A 340 21.24 -3.33 2.27
N ILE A 341 20.68 -3.66 3.43
CA ILE A 341 21.47 -3.85 4.67
C ILE A 341 22.43 -5.04 4.52
N GLN A 342 21.95 -6.15 3.98
CA GLN A 342 22.77 -7.34 3.75
C GLN A 342 23.93 -7.05 2.80
N GLU A 343 23.68 -6.39 1.65
CA GLU A 343 24.73 -6.00 0.71
C GLU A 343 25.79 -5.11 1.37
N ILE A 344 25.39 -4.12 2.18
CA ILE A 344 26.33 -3.25 2.91
C ILE A 344 27.14 -4.08 3.94
N GLN A 345 26.55 -5.10 4.56
CA GLN A 345 27.25 -5.99 5.48
C GLN A 345 28.23 -6.93 4.76
N GLU A 346 27.87 -7.46 3.59
CA GLU A 346 28.76 -8.26 2.74
C GLU A 346 29.94 -7.44 2.25
N VAL A 347 29.70 -6.21 1.76
CA VAL A 347 30.78 -5.29 1.37
C VAL A 347 31.69 -4.96 2.55
N ARG A 348 31.13 -4.74 3.75
CA ARG A 348 31.91 -4.54 4.99
C ARG A 348 32.78 -5.74 5.36
N LYS A 349 32.27 -6.96 5.18
CA LYS A 349 32.91 -8.21 5.60
C LYS A 349 33.97 -8.70 4.61
N ASN A 350 33.64 -8.66 3.32
CA ASN A 350 34.42 -9.33 2.28
C ASN A 350 35.45 -8.39 1.63
N TYR A 351 35.17 -7.08 1.56
CA TYR A 351 36.00 -6.13 0.80
C TYR A 351 36.81 -5.14 1.65
N PHE A 352 36.68 -5.13 2.98
CA PHE A 352 37.56 -4.36 3.86
C PHE A 352 38.36 -5.28 4.78
N GLN A 353 39.68 -5.16 4.74
CA GLN A 353 40.53 -5.76 5.76
C GLN A 353 40.41 -4.93 7.04
N THR A 354 40.29 -5.58 8.20
CA THR A 354 40.19 -4.88 9.50
C THR A 354 41.20 -5.43 10.50
N ASP A 355 41.67 -4.55 11.39
CA ASP A 355 42.58 -4.92 12.49
C ASP A 355 41.82 -5.61 13.62
N SER A 356 42.55 -6.07 14.63
CA SER A 356 41.98 -6.63 15.87
C SER A 356 41.08 -5.64 16.66
N ASN A 357 41.07 -4.36 16.29
CA ASN A 357 40.21 -3.32 16.86
C ASN A 357 39.02 -2.96 15.93
N GLY A 358 38.82 -3.67 14.83
CA GLY A 358 37.75 -3.43 13.84
C GLY A 358 37.94 -2.19 12.96
N ARG A 359 39.15 -1.62 12.89
CA ARG A 359 39.49 -0.49 12.01
C ARG A 359 40.00 -1.02 10.68
N VAL A 360 39.67 -0.35 9.57
CA VAL A 360 40.16 -0.75 8.24
C VAL A 360 41.69 -0.65 8.19
N THR A 361 42.36 -1.77 7.91
CA THR A 361 43.82 -1.81 7.75
C THR A 361 44.24 -1.36 6.37
N VAL A 362 45.50 -0.96 6.25
CA VAL A 362 46.12 -0.51 5.00
C VAL A 362 47.34 -1.37 4.65
N ASP A 363 47.48 -2.54 5.26
CA ASP A 363 48.67 -3.38 5.16
C ASP A 363 48.73 -4.11 3.81
N PHE A 364 47.57 -4.37 3.20
CA PHE A 364 47.47 -4.84 1.82
C PHE A 364 48.18 -3.91 0.82
N LEU A 365 48.31 -2.61 1.13
CA LEU A 365 49.04 -1.65 0.28
C LEU A 365 50.53 -1.99 0.17
N ASP A 366 51.14 -2.63 1.16
CA ASP A 366 52.61 -2.79 1.18
C ASP A 366 53.09 -3.72 0.05
N ASN A 367 52.29 -4.74 -0.27
CA ASN A 367 52.49 -5.59 -1.44
C ASN A 367 52.29 -4.84 -2.76
N ILE A 368 51.32 -3.92 -2.82
CA ILE A 368 50.96 -3.15 -4.02
C ILE A 368 52.03 -2.11 -4.31
N LEU A 369 52.34 -1.27 -3.32
CA LEU A 369 53.39 -0.25 -3.40
C LEU A 369 54.77 -0.90 -3.62
N GLY A 370 55.05 -2.02 -2.96
CA GLY A 370 56.24 -2.83 -3.20
C GLY A 370 56.38 -3.29 -4.65
N PHE A 371 55.30 -3.74 -5.29
CA PHE A 371 55.29 -4.09 -6.71
C PHE A 371 55.47 -2.87 -7.63
N VAL A 372 54.65 -1.82 -7.44
CA VAL A 372 54.65 -0.62 -8.31
C VAL A 372 55.99 0.11 -8.24
N ILE A 373 56.58 0.30 -7.05
CA ILE A 373 57.85 1.01 -6.89
C ILE A 373 58.98 0.26 -7.60
N ARG A 374 59.08 -1.07 -7.45
CA ARG A 374 60.07 -1.89 -8.16
C ARG A 374 59.96 -1.79 -9.69
N LYS A 375 58.74 -1.62 -10.22
CA LYS A 375 58.50 -1.52 -11.66
C LYS A 375 58.69 -0.11 -12.23
N THR A 376 58.33 0.93 -11.47
CA THR A 376 58.34 2.33 -11.94
C THR A 376 59.59 3.11 -11.53
N GLN A 377 60.31 2.67 -10.49
CA GLN A 377 61.45 3.37 -9.89
C GLN A 377 62.58 2.37 -9.52
N PRO A 378 63.10 1.59 -10.48
CA PRO A 378 64.03 0.48 -10.21
C PRO A 378 65.35 0.93 -9.55
N ASP A 379 65.82 2.15 -9.84
CA ASP A 379 67.09 2.68 -9.34
C ASP A 379 67.02 3.19 -7.89
N LYS A 380 65.84 3.20 -7.25
CA LYS A 380 65.70 3.59 -5.85
C LYS A 380 65.80 2.38 -4.93
N GLY A 381 66.77 2.42 -4.02
CA GLY A 381 66.88 1.45 -2.93
C GLY A 381 65.60 1.42 -2.10
N MET A 382 64.84 0.33 -2.19
CA MET A 382 63.64 0.13 -1.37
C MET A 382 64.02 -0.27 0.04
N ASN A 383 63.75 0.62 1.00
CA ASN A 383 63.66 0.29 2.42
C ASN A 383 62.22 0.53 2.92
N GLU A 384 61.89 -0.02 4.09
CA GLU A 384 60.53 0.07 4.65
C GLU A 384 60.11 1.52 4.91
N ASP A 385 61.04 2.38 5.34
CA ASP A 385 60.78 3.79 5.61
C ASP A 385 60.39 4.58 4.34
N TYR A 386 60.98 4.26 3.19
CA TYR A 386 60.58 4.86 1.91
C TYR A 386 59.14 4.49 1.55
N VAL A 387 58.77 3.21 1.67
CA VAL A 387 57.39 2.76 1.41
C VAL A 387 56.40 3.41 2.39
N ARG A 388 56.76 3.46 3.68
CA ARG A 388 55.99 4.13 4.74
C ARG A 388 55.77 5.61 4.44
N ALA A 389 56.78 6.31 3.91
CA ALA A 389 56.67 7.70 3.48
C ALA A 389 55.78 7.90 2.24
N GLN A 390 55.75 6.96 1.29
CA GLN A 390 54.78 7.02 0.17
C GLN A 390 53.35 6.78 0.67
N LYS A 391 53.17 5.86 1.63
CA LYS A 391 51.89 5.47 2.21
C LYS A 391 51.26 6.56 3.10
N SER A 392 52.07 7.42 3.71
CA SER A 392 51.62 8.47 4.65
C SER A 392 51.13 9.78 3.98
N GLU A 393 51.48 10.00 2.70
CA GLU A 393 51.13 11.21 1.96
C GLU A 393 50.09 10.90 0.86
N PRO A 394 48.87 11.50 0.90
CA PRO A 394 47.75 11.07 0.06
C PRO A 394 48.01 11.25 -1.44
N HIS A 395 48.79 12.26 -1.81
CA HIS A 395 49.11 12.57 -3.21
C HIS A 395 50.15 11.61 -3.81
N ARG A 396 51.13 11.17 -3.02
CA ARG A 396 52.08 10.13 -3.42
C ARG A 396 51.40 8.77 -3.49
N LEU A 397 50.57 8.46 -2.49
CA LEU A 397 49.78 7.24 -2.50
C LEU A 397 48.87 7.17 -3.73
N LEU A 398 48.10 8.22 -4.02
CA LEU A 398 47.17 8.21 -5.16
C LEU A 398 47.89 7.96 -6.48
N HIS A 399 49.03 8.60 -6.72
CA HIS A 399 49.84 8.37 -7.93
C HIS A 399 50.29 6.90 -8.07
N LEU A 400 50.78 6.28 -6.99
CA LEU A 400 51.18 4.86 -7.02
C LEU A 400 49.98 3.91 -7.20
N LEU A 401 48.80 4.27 -6.69
CA LEU A 401 47.58 3.46 -6.87
C LEU A 401 46.94 3.64 -8.25
N LEU A 402 47.08 4.81 -8.87
CA LEU A 402 46.74 5.00 -10.29
C LEU A 402 47.71 4.22 -11.17
N ALA A 403 49.01 4.16 -10.84
CA ALA A 403 49.97 3.32 -11.56
C ALA A 403 49.65 1.82 -11.41
N ASP A 404 49.26 1.35 -10.22
CA ASP A 404 48.71 -0.01 -10.05
C ASP A 404 47.45 -0.23 -10.89
N TYR A 405 46.55 0.75 -10.92
CA TYR A 405 45.34 0.67 -11.72
C TYR A 405 45.66 0.44 -13.20
N GLU A 406 46.59 1.17 -13.79
CA GLU A 406 46.97 0.95 -15.20
C GLU A 406 47.70 -0.37 -15.42
N MET A 407 48.74 -0.64 -14.63
CA MET A 407 49.61 -1.81 -14.81
C MET A 407 48.91 -3.14 -14.50
N THR A 408 47.96 -3.15 -13.56
CA THR A 408 47.32 -4.36 -13.06
C THR A 408 45.85 -4.45 -13.50
N VAL A 409 45.06 -3.40 -13.27
CA VAL A 409 43.61 -3.45 -13.49
C VAL A 409 43.27 -3.23 -14.97
N LEU A 410 43.70 -2.10 -15.54
CA LEU A 410 43.37 -1.75 -16.93
C LEU A 410 43.95 -2.77 -17.92
N SER A 411 45.18 -3.26 -17.70
CA SER A 411 45.77 -4.34 -18.47
C SER A 411 44.90 -5.61 -18.50
N LEU A 412 44.21 -5.95 -17.40
CA LEU A 412 43.30 -7.11 -17.33
C LEU A 412 41.98 -6.84 -18.07
N LEU A 413 41.51 -5.59 -18.07
CA LEU A 413 40.23 -5.18 -18.64
C LEU A 413 40.27 -4.94 -20.15
N THR A 414 41.42 -4.55 -20.72
CA THR A 414 41.54 -4.16 -22.13
C THR A 414 42.56 -4.98 -22.94
N GLY A 415 43.43 -5.74 -22.28
CA GLY A 415 44.51 -6.50 -22.92
C GLY A 415 44.20 -7.99 -23.11
N THR A 416 45.14 -8.71 -23.71
CA THR A 416 45.24 -10.16 -23.57
C THR A 416 45.80 -10.50 -22.19
N VAL A 417 45.29 -11.58 -21.59
CA VAL A 417 45.76 -12.11 -20.31
C VAL A 417 46.54 -13.39 -20.57
N GLN A 418 47.70 -13.52 -19.94
CA GLN A 418 48.47 -14.76 -19.98
C GLN A 418 47.99 -15.70 -18.87
N VAL A 419 47.67 -16.94 -19.24
CA VAL A 419 47.11 -17.97 -18.36
C VAL A 419 47.86 -19.29 -18.49
N ASP A 420 47.78 -20.14 -17.48
CA ASP A 420 48.24 -21.52 -17.58
C ASP A 420 47.47 -22.31 -18.65
N HIS A 421 48.18 -23.19 -19.35
CA HIS A 421 47.61 -24.01 -20.42
C HIS A 421 47.61 -25.51 -20.04
N GLU A 422 46.51 -26.22 -20.29
CA GLU A 422 46.33 -27.62 -19.86
C GLU A 422 47.38 -28.59 -20.42
N ALA A 423 47.85 -28.33 -21.64
CA ALA A 423 48.92 -29.11 -22.26
C ALA A 423 50.34 -28.75 -21.76
N GLY A 424 50.43 -27.90 -20.73
CA GLY A 424 51.66 -27.26 -20.27
C GLY A 424 51.96 -25.95 -21.02
N GLY A 425 52.70 -25.06 -20.35
CA GLY A 425 53.07 -23.73 -20.86
C GLY A 425 52.08 -22.63 -20.51
N VAL A 426 52.24 -21.48 -21.17
CA VAL A 426 51.42 -20.26 -21.00
C VAL A 426 50.68 -20.00 -22.31
N GLY A 427 49.38 -19.74 -22.23
CA GLY A 427 48.53 -19.35 -23.36
C GLY A 427 47.98 -17.93 -23.20
N ASP A 428 47.61 -17.30 -24.32
CA ASP A 428 46.94 -16.01 -24.32
C ASP A 428 45.41 -16.18 -24.32
N GLY A 429 44.73 -15.44 -23.44
CA GLY A 429 43.28 -15.40 -23.31
C GLY A 429 42.72 -13.97 -23.41
N ILE A 430 41.43 -13.86 -23.66
CA ILE A 430 40.70 -12.57 -23.65
C ILE A 430 39.48 -12.70 -22.73
N LEU A 431 39.42 -11.87 -21.68
CA LEU A 431 38.30 -11.88 -20.72
C LEU A 431 37.15 -11.00 -21.19
N PHE A 432 37.47 -9.86 -21.80
CA PHE A 432 36.52 -8.82 -22.17
C PHE A 432 36.72 -8.41 -23.62
N LYS A 433 35.62 -8.13 -24.32
CA LYS A 433 35.66 -7.65 -25.70
C LYS A 433 36.37 -6.30 -25.78
N SER A 434 37.23 -6.14 -26.79
CA SER A 434 37.95 -4.88 -27.02
C SER A 434 36.97 -3.69 -27.09
N GLY A 435 37.29 -2.62 -26.38
CA GLY A 435 36.46 -1.42 -26.26
C GLY A 435 35.40 -1.44 -25.15
N LEU A 436 35.13 -2.58 -24.50
CA LEU A 436 34.10 -2.66 -23.44
C LEU A 436 34.39 -1.71 -22.26
N PHE A 437 35.67 -1.58 -21.88
CA PHE A 437 36.16 -0.68 -20.83
C PHE A 437 36.84 0.59 -21.38
N LYS A 438 36.46 1.04 -22.59
CA LYS A 438 37.11 2.21 -23.21
C LYS A 438 36.98 3.47 -22.36
N LEU A 439 35.82 3.69 -21.75
CA LEU A 439 35.56 4.92 -20.97
C LEU A 439 36.35 4.95 -19.65
N GLU A 440 36.61 3.78 -19.07
CA GLU A 440 37.49 3.58 -17.94
C GLU A 440 38.97 3.79 -18.33
N ALA A 441 39.37 3.37 -19.53
CA ALA A 441 40.70 3.64 -20.08
C ALA A 441 40.93 5.14 -20.35
N ASP A 442 39.98 5.79 -21.03
CA ASP A 442 40.05 7.23 -21.36
C ASP A 442 40.07 8.10 -20.09
N GLU A 443 39.29 7.76 -19.06
CA GLU A 443 39.31 8.47 -17.76
C GLU A 443 40.61 8.20 -16.97
N SER A 444 41.15 6.98 -17.00
CA SER A 444 42.45 6.65 -16.36
C SER A 444 43.57 7.55 -16.87
N LEU A 445 43.71 7.66 -18.19
CA LEU A 445 44.71 8.51 -18.85
C LEU A 445 44.53 10.00 -18.48
N GLY A 446 43.28 10.45 -18.35
CA GLY A 446 42.95 11.81 -17.92
C GLY A 446 43.38 12.10 -16.47
N VAL A 447 43.03 11.20 -15.54
CA VAL A 447 43.33 11.35 -14.12
C VAL A 447 44.84 11.24 -13.85
N HIS A 448 45.56 10.36 -14.54
CA HIS A 448 47.01 10.27 -14.43
C HIS A 448 47.72 11.57 -14.82
N ARG A 449 47.35 12.16 -15.97
CA ARG A 449 47.96 13.42 -16.43
C ARG A 449 47.75 14.56 -15.43
N GLU A 450 46.54 14.69 -14.87
CA GLU A 450 46.27 15.68 -13.82
C GLU A 450 47.06 15.40 -12.53
N MET A 451 47.23 14.12 -12.16
CA MET A 451 48.05 13.72 -11.02
C MET A 451 49.54 14.04 -11.24
N GLU A 452 50.09 13.78 -12.42
CA GLU A 452 51.47 14.14 -12.79
C GLU A 452 51.67 15.66 -12.80
N GLU A 453 50.73 16.44 -13.35
CA GLU A 453 50.77 17.89 -13.30
C GLU A 453 50.71 18.42 -11.86
N PHE A 454 49.87 17.83 -11.01
CA PHE A 454 49.79 18.14 -9.59
C PHE A 454 51.13 17.85 -8.88
N LEU A 455 51.71 16.66 -9.09
CA LEU A 455 53.01 16.29 -8.53
C LEU A 455 54.14 17.22 -9.01
N ARG A 456 54.13 17.62 -10.29
CA ARG A 456 55.10 18.56 -10.83
C ARG A 456 54.98 19.94 -10.16
N LYS A 457 53.76 20.39 -9.87
CA LYS A 457 53.49 21.69 -9.23
C LYS A 457 53.82 21.72 -7.73
N TYR A 458 53.62 20.61 -7.02
CA TYR A 458 53.75 20.53 -5.55
C TYR A 458 54.83 19.53 -5.06
N LYS A 459 55.84 19.25 -5.90
CA LYS A 459 56.83 18.18 -5.73
C LYS A 459 57.48 18.07 -4.34
N ASN A 460 57.74 19.21 -3.70
CA ASN A 460 58.48 19.30 -2.43
C ASN A 460 57.56 19.66 -1.24
N THR A 461 56.24 19.61 -1.40
CA THR A 461 55.29 20.04 -0.36
C THR A 461 54.81 18.84 0.47
N THR A 462 55.13 18.84 1.76
CA THR A 462 54.55 17.86 2.70
C THR A 462 53.05 18.08 2.81
N PHE A 463 52.26 17.05 2.50
CA PHE A 463 50.81 17.11 2.57
C PHE A 463 50.29 15.82 3.21
N THR A 464 49.42 15.94 4.21
CA THR A 464 49.00 14.83 5.07
C THR A 464 47.54 14.47 4.86
N PHE A 465 47.15 13.23 5.18
CA PHE A 465 45.75 12.82 5.20
C PHE A 465 44.89 13.67 6.14
N GLN A 466 45.46 14.19 7.24
CA GLN A 466 44.73 15.10 8.15
C GLN A 466 44.37 16.42 7.46
N ALA A 467 45.31 17.04 6.75
CA ALA A 467 45.07 18.27 6.01
C ALA A 467 44.05 18.07 4.88
N TYR A 468 44.16 16.95 4.15
CA TYR A 468 43.18 16.55 3.12
C TYR A 468 41.76 16.38 3.70
N VAL A 469 41.60 15.59 4.77
CA VAL A 469 40.28 15.33 5.39
C VAL A 469 39.69 16.57 6.04
N ALA A 470 40.51 17.45 6.63
CA ALA A 470 40.05 18.74 7.13
C ALA A 470 39.54 19.63 5.99
N GLY A 471 40.29 19.70 4.90
CA GLY A 471 39.96 20.52 3.73
C GLY A 471 38.69 20.09 2.99
N LEU A 472 38.39 18.79 2.92
CA LEU A 472 37.11 18.28 2.42
C LEU A 472 35.93 18.78 3.26
N LYS A 473 36.05 18.76 4.59
CA LYS A 473 34.97 19.13 5.51
C LYS A 473 34.69 20.63 5.53
N SER A 474 35.72 21.47 5.41
CA SER A 474 35.61 22.92 5.51
C SER A 474 35.40 23.64 4.18
N GLY A 475 35.45 22.94 3.05
CA GLY A 475 35.42 23.56 1.72
C GLY A 475 36.61 24.49 1.50
N SER A 476 37.82 23.95 1.68
CA SER A 476 39.05 24.76 1.72
C SER A 476 39.24 25.64 0.47
N LYS A 477 39.60 26.90 0.70
CA LYS A 477 40.03 27.85 -0.35
C LYS A 477 41.50 27.66 -0.76
N ASP A 478 42.22 26.74 -0.13
CA ASP A 478 43.59 26.40 -0.48
C ASP A 478 43.65 25.72 -1.86
N ALA A 479 44.43 26.29 -2.77
CA ALA A 479 44.52 25.84 -4.17
C ALA A 479 45.22 24.48 -4.34
N MET A 480 46.08 24.06 -3.41
CA MET A 480 46.67 22.72 -3.39
C MET A 480 45.64 21.71 -2.93
N ILE A 481 44.94 21.98 -1.83
CA ILE A 481 43.91 21.07 -1.29
C ILE A 481 42.75 20.92 -2.28
N GLY A 482 42.24 22.03 -2.82
CA GLY A 482 41.17 22.01 -3.82
C GLY A 482 41.58 21.32 -5.12
N GLY A 483 42.80 21.58 -5.61
CA GLY A 483 43.36 20.89 -6.77
C GLY A 483 43.48 19.38 -6.56
N PHE A 484 44.00 18.94 -5.41
CA PHE A 484 44.09 17.52 -5.10
C PHE A 484 42.72 16.86 -4.94
N ALA A 485 41.78 17.52 -4.25
CA ALA A 485 40.43 17.03 -4.08
C ALA A 485 39.69 16.83 -5.42
N HIS A 486 39.99 17.65 -6.44
CA HIS A 486 39.49 17.45 -7.79
C HIS A 486 40.01 16.14 -8.43
N VAL A 487 41.34 15.94 -8.40
CA VAL A 487 41.98 14.71 -8.94
C VAL A 487 41.44 13.47 -8.22
N VAL A 488 41.32 13.53 -6.88
CA VAL A 488 40.72 12.45 -6.08
C VAL A 488 39.26 12.19 -6.47
N ALA A 489 38.44 13.22 -6.69
CA ALA A 489 37.04 13.05 -7.08
C ALA A 489 36.92 12.33 -8.43
N ARG A 490 37.80 12.62 -9.40
CA ARG A 490 37.87 11.88 -10.66
C ARG A 490 38.38 10.45 -10.48
N ALA A 491 39.44 10.24 -9.69
CA ALA A 491 39.95 8.91 -9.36
C ALA A 491 38.88 8.03 -8.68
N ASN A 492 38.14 8.57 -7.70
CA ASN A 492 37.03 7.88 -7.05
C ASN A 492 35.90 7.54 -8.04
N LYS A 493 35.59 8.43 -8.99
CA LYS A 493 34.62 8.14 -10.06
C LYS A 493 35.08 6.97 -10.95
N LEU A 494 36.36 6.93 -11.33
CA LEU A 494 36.96 5.83 -12.08
C LEU A 494 36.92 4.50 -11.29
N PHE A 495 37.38 4.51 -10.04
CA PHE A 495 37.40 3.32 -9.18
C PHE A 495 35.99 2.78 -8.92
N ARG A 496 35.01 3.65 -8.60
CA ARG A 496 33.59 3.25 -8.41
C ARG A 496 33.03 2.58 -9.64
N ARG A 497 33.22 3.20 -10.81
CA ARG A 497 32.71 2.68 -12.08
C ARG A 497 33.26 1.29 -12.37
N THR A 498 34.55 1.10 -12.17
CA THR A 498 35.23 -0.18 -12.36
C THR A 498 34.77 -1.24 -11.36
N VAL A 499 34.59 -0.86 -10.08
CA VAL A 499 33.99 -1.74 -9.05
C VAL A 499 32.58 -2.17 -9.44
N ALA A 500 31.73 -1.26 -9.91
CA ALA A 500 30.35 -1.58 -10.30
C ALA A 500 30.33 -2.59 -11.47
N SER A 501 31.14 -2.36 -12.50
CA SER A 501 31.28 -3.28 -13.64
C SER A 501 31.80 -4.65 -13.22
N LEU A 502 32.84 -4.72 -12.38
CA LEU A 502 33.42 -6.00 -11.95
C LEU A 502 32.55 -6.76 -10.93
N ARG A 503 31.81 -6.07 -10.04
CA ARG A 503 30.82 -6.72 -9.17
C ARG A 503 29.67 -7.33 -9.95
N LEU A 504 29.21 -6.68 -11.01
CA LEU A 504 28.20 -7.26 -11.90
C LEU A 504 28.71 -8.55 -12.55
N VAL A 505 29.97 -8.56 -12.99
CA VAL A 505 30.64 -9.74 -13.57
C VAL A 505 30.78 -10.88 -12.54
N LEU A 506 31.21 -10.59 -11.31
CA LEU A 506 31.28 -11.58 -10.23
C LEU A 506 29.89 -12.14 -9.87
N HIS A 507 28.87 -11.28 -9.74
CA HIS A 507 27.51 -11.71 -9.40
C HIS A 507 26.88 -12.58 -10.49
N ASN A 508 27.04 -12.20 -11.76
CA ASN A 508 26.62 -13.01 -12.91
C ASN A 508 27.29 -14.40 -12.90
N HIS A 509 28.55 -14.47 -12.44
CA HIS A 509 29.34 -15.69 -12.33
C HIS A 509 28.94 -16.58 -11.14
N GLU A 510 28.67 -16.00 -9.99
CA GLU A 510 28.12 -16.69 -8.80
C GLU A 510 26.79 -17.40 -9.18
N GLN A 511 25.87 -16.69 -9.82
CA GLN A 511 24.60 -17.26 -10.30
C GLN A 511 24.81 -18.38 -11.34
N ALA A 512 25.88 -18.31 -12.15
CA ALA A 512 26.23 -19.37 -13.10
C ALA A 512 26.78 -20.62 -12.39
N LEU A 513 27.65 -20.43 -11.39
CA LEU A 513 28.17 -21.50 -10.53
C LEU A 513 27.06 -22.19 -9.72
N GLU A 514 26.09 -21.44 -9.19
CA GLU A 514 24.92 -22.02 -8.52
C GLU A 514 24.09 -22.90 -9.45
N LYS A 515 23.84 -22.46 -10.69
CA LYS A 515 23.13 -23.28 -11.69
C LYS A 515 23.92 -24.52 -12.09
N GLU A 516 25.24 -24.43 -12.22
CA GLU A 516 26.08 -25.59 -12.53
C GLU A 516 26.10 -26.59 -11.38
N LYS A 517 26.33 -26.14 -10.13
CA LYS A 517 26.25 -26.98 -8.93
C LYS A 517 24.88 -27.66 -8.76
N ALA A 518 23.80 -27.00 -9.20
CA ALA A 518 22.45 -27.56 -9.19
C ALA A 518 22.13 -28.47 -10.39
N ASN A 519 23.08 -28.74 -11.31
CA ASN A 519 22.88 -29.44 -12.58
C ASN A 519 21.78 -28.83 -13.47
N LYS A 520 21.65 -27.50 -13.44
CA LYS A 520 20.66 -26.67 -14.18
C LYS A 520 21.32 -25.69 -15.16
N ALA A 521 22.62 -25.83 -15.42
CA ALA A 521 23.31 -25.04 -16.44
C ALA A 521 22.98 -25.59 -17.85
N SER A 522 22.59 -24.70 -18.76
CA SER A 522 22.40 -25.06 -20.17
C SER A 522 23.73 -25.09 -20.92
N GLU A 523 23.79 -25.78 -22.05
CA GLU A 523 24.98 -25.82 -22.91
C GLU A 523 25.43 -24.40 -23.31
N ASN A 524 24.48 -23.52 -23.67
CA ASN A 524 24.77 -22.11 -23.95
C ASN A 524 25.40 -21.37 -22.76
N LEU A 525 25.00 -21.69 -21.52
CA LEU A 525 25.62 -21.13 -20.32
C LEU A 525 27.05 -21.68 -20.14
N LEU A 526 27.24 -23.00 -20.25
CA LEU A 526 28.56 -23.64 -20.14
C LEU A 526 29.56 -23.10 -21.18
N ARG A 527 29.11 -22.88 -22.41
CA ARG A 527 29.91 -22.25 -23.48
C ARG A 527 30.43 -20.85 -23.11
N THR A 528 29.82 -20.13 -22.18
CA THR A 528 30.33 -18.80 -21.77
C THR A 528 31.67 -18.86 -21.02
N LYS A 529 32.10 -20.03 -20.55
CA LYS A 529 33.44 -20.24 -19.94
C LYS A 529 34.61 -19.96 -20.89
N THR A 530 34.39 -19.96 -22.22
CA THR A 530 35.46 -19.78 -23.21
C THR A 530 35.35 -18.49 -24.04
N TYR A 531 34.17 -17.87 -24.14
CA TYR A 531 33.96 -16.66 -24.93
C TYR A 531 34.09 -15.38 -24.09
N PRO A 532 34.81 -14.33 -24.57
CA PRO A 532 34.91 -13.04 -23.89
C PRO A 532 33.56 -12.42 -23.53
N ILE A 533 33.49 -11.70 -22.42
CA ILE A 533 32.32 -10.91 -22.05
C ILE A 533 32.19 -9.73 -23.01
N GLU A 534 31.04 -9.62 -23.67
CA GLU A 534 30.80 -8.62 -24.74
C GLU A 534 29.98 -7.41 -24.30
N ILE A 535 29.18 -7.55 -23.25
CA ILE A 535 28.24 -6.56 -22.72
C ILE A 535 28.24 -6.67 -21.19
N LEU A 536 28.18 -5.52 -20.50
CA LEU A 536 28.04 -5.44 -19.04
C LEU A 536 26.56 -5.25 -18.68
N GLU A 537 25.82 -6.35 -18.61
CA GLU A 537 24.41 -6.36 -18.22
C GLU A 537 24.08 -7.52 -17.25
N PRO A 538 23.02 -7.40 -16.42
CA PRO A 538 22.55 -8.48 -15.54
C PRO A 538 22.14 -9.72 -16.35
N SER A 539 23.01 -10.72 -16.39
CA SER A 539 22.88 -11.90 -17.24
C SER A 539 23.70 -13.06 -16.68
N ILE A 540 23.06 -14.19 -16.43
CA ILE A 540 23.72 -15.35 -15.82
C ILE A 540 24.78 -15.89 -16.79
N ARG A 541 26.06 -15.80 -16.42
CA ARG A 541 27.21 -16.03 -17.30
C ARG A 541 28.48 -16.29 -16.50
N PHE A 542 29.31 -17.23 -16.95
CA PHE A 542 30.63 -17.44 -16.34
C PHE A 542 31.61 -16.32 -16.71
N ILE A 543 32.56 -16.04 -15.81
CA ILE A 543 33.81 -15.37 -16.16
C ILE A 543 34.58 -16.30 -17.13
N PRO A 544 35.09 -15.80 -18.27
CA PRO A 544 35.86 -16.63 -19.19
C PRO A 544 37.14 -17.11 -18.51
N MET A 545 37.46 -18.40 -18.64
CA MET A 545 38.66 -19.01 -18.05
C MET A 545 38.80 -18.81 -16.52
N HIS A 546 37.68 -18.62 -15.79
CA HIS A 546 37.63 -18.38 -14.34
C HIS A 546 38.45 -19.36 -13.48
N ASP A 547 38.64 -20.57 -13.97
CA ASP A 547 39.33 -21.70 -13.36
C ASP A 547 40.85 -21.68 -13.62
N ARG A 548 41.32 -20.96 -14.64
CA ARG A 548 42.74 -20.80 -14.99
C ARG A 548 43.46 -19.84 -14.05
N VAL A 549 44.77 -20.04 -13.93
CA VAL A 549 45.70 -19.22 -13.15
C VAL A 549 46.38 -18.21 -14.07
N LEU A 550 46.42 -16.94 -13.64
CA LEU A 550 47.16 -15.87 -14.33
C LEU A 550 48.67 -16.13 -14.26
N ALA A 551 49.32 -16.19 -15.41
CA ALA A 551 50.74 -16.43 -15.59
C ALA A 551 51.40 -15.22 -16.28
N GLY A 552 51.66 -14.14 -15.55
CA GLY A 552 52.06 -12.86 -16.14
C GLY A 552 52.88 -11.96 -15.22
N SER A 553 53.23 -10.75 -15.69
CA SER A 553 54.16 -9.85 -14.99
C SER A 553 53.51 -8.88 -13.99
N THR A 554 52.21 -9.04 -13.68
CA THR A 554 51.45 -8.22 -12.73
C THR A 554 51.49 -8.81 -11.31
N ARG A 555 51.07 -8.04 -10.30
CA ARG A 555 50.92 -8.52 -8.91
C ARG A 555 49.80 -9.53 -8.68
N LEU A 556 49.03 -9.89 -9.72
CA LEU A 556 47.98 -10.92 -9.68
C LEU A 556 48.46 -12.27 -10.21
N ASN A 557 49.73 -12.37 -10.62
CA ASN A 557 50.36 -13.62 -11.02
C ASN A 557 50.18 -14.73 -9.96
N GLY A 558 49.83 -15.93 -10.39
CA GLY A 558 49.56 -17.08 -9.52
C GLY A 558 48.17 -17.12 -8.89
N LYS A 559 47.28 -16.15 -9.18
CA LYS A 559 45.86 -16.19 -8.78
C LYS A 559 44.98 -16.76 -9.88
N ARG A 560 43.88 -17.41 -9.50
CA ARG A 560 42.81 -17.75 -10.45
C ARG A 560 42.11 -16.47 -10.96
N ILE A 561 41.51 -16.52 -12.15
CA ILE A 561 40.96 -15.30 -12.78
C ILE A 561 39.79 -14.69 -11.98
N ASP A 562 38.92 -15.52 -11.41
CA ASP A 562 37.85 -15.07 -10.50
C ASP A 562 38.41 -14.39 -9.24
N GLU A 563 39.36 -15.04 -8.56
CA GLU A 563 40.07 -14.52 -7.38
C GLU A 563 40.85 -13.23 -7.69
N ALA A 564 41.37 -13.10 -8.91
CA ALA A 564 42.07 -11.90 -9.38
C ALA A 564 41.09 -10.73 -9.54
N ILE A 565 39.91 -10.96 -10.12
CA ILE A 565 38.85 -9.95 -10.25
C ILE A 565 38.30 -9.56 -8.86
N GLU A 566 38.07 -10.53 -7.97
CA GLU A 566 37.66 -10.27 -6.59
C GLU A 566 38.73 -9.46 -5.83
N THR A 567 40.01 -9.83 -5.99
CA THR A 567 41.15 -9.08 -5.44
C THR A 567 41.16 -7.63 -5.96
N ILE A 568 40.85 -7.38 -7.22
CA ILE A 568 40.72 -6.01 -7.77
C ILE A 568 39.56 -5.27 -7.09
N VAL A 569 38.36 -5.86 -7.03
CA VAL A 569 37.18 -5.25 -6.39
C VAL A 569 37.45 -4.87 -4.94
N MET A 570 38.07 -5.77 -4.16
CA MET A 570 38.53 -5.49 -2.80
C MET A 570 39.47 -4.28 -2.76
N ASN A 571 40.52 -4.27 -3.56
CA ASN A 571 41.50 -3.17 -3.54
C ASN A 571 40.86 -1.82 -3.89
N LEU A 572 40.02 -1.76 -4.93
CA LEU A 572 39.33 -0.54 -5.34
C LEU A 572 38.34 -0.03 -4.28
N TYR A 573 37.63 -0.90 -3.55
CA TYR A 573 36.82 -0.49 -2.41
C TYR A 573 37.65 0.14 -1.28
N ASN A 574 38.83 -0.43 -0.99
CA ASN A 574 39.73 0.16 -0.01
C ASN A 574 40.29 1.50 -0.50
N TYR A 575 40.62 1.66 -1.79
CA TYR A 575 41.06 2.95 -2.36
C TYR A 575 39.99 4.03 -2.18
N LEU A 576 38.73 3.73 -2.55
CA LEU A 576 37.58 4.62 -2.36
C LEU A 576 37.41 5.02 -0.88
N TYR A 577 37.60 4.09 0.06
CA TYR A 577 37.48 4.38 1.49
C TYR A 577 38.64 5.23 2.04
N ILE A 578 39.89 4.94 1.66
CA ILE A 578 41.08 5.72 2.00
C ILE A 578 40.90 7.18 1.55
N PHE A 579 40.42 7.36 0.31
CA PHE A 579 40.16 8.66 -0.31
C PHE A 579 38.74 9.21 -0.04
N ARG A 580 38.11 8.77 1.06
CA ARG A 580 36.87 9.34 1.63
C ARG A 580 35.78 9.56 0.60
N ASP A 581 35.56 8.57 -0.25
CA ASP A 581 34.51 8.63 -1.25
C ASP A 581 33.13 8.82 -0.60
N ASP A 582 32.47 9.92 -0.99
CA ASP A 582 31.26 10.41 -0.36
C ASP A 582 30.08 9.43 -0.47
N GLU A 583 29.94 8.78 -1.62
CA GLU A 583 28.85 7.83 -1.91
C GLU A 583 29.05 6.52 -1.15
N LEU A 584 30.27 5.97 -1.16
CA LEU A 584 30.64 4.77 -0.40
C LEU A 584 30.50 5.01 1.11
N VAL A 585 31.04 6.11 1.64
CA VAL A 585 30.99 6.42 3.08
C VAL A 585 29.55 6.62 3.56
N ARG A 586 28.70 7.33 2.79
CA ARG A 586 27.25 7.46 3.10
C ARG A 586 26.53 6.12 3.05
N THR A 587 26.82 5.29 2.05
CA THR A 587 26.22 3.97 1.89
C THR A 587 26.58 3.05 3.06
N LEU A 588 27.87 2.93 3.39
CA LEU A 588 28.35 2.18 4.54
C LEU A 588 27.74 2.67 5.86
N ALA A 589 27.55 3.98 6.03
CA ALA A 589 26.95 4.59 7.22
C ALA A 589 25.41 4.46 7.29
N SER A 590 24.73 4.00 6.24
CA SER A 590 23.26 4.05 6.14
C SER A 590 22.50 2.98 6.94
N ILE A 591 23.14 1.90 7.40
CA ILE A 591 22.48 0.78 8.09
C ILE A 591 21.55 1.23 9.25
N PRO A 592 21.94 2.13 10.17
CA PRO A 592 21.04 2.56 11.26
C PRO A 592 19.80 3.29 10.73
N ARG A 593 19.95 4.09 9.66
CA ARG A 593 18.82 4.77 9.00
C ARG A 593 17.88 3.75 8.36
N LEU A 594 18.41 2.78 7.60
CA LEU A 594 17.63 1.72 6.97
C LEU A 594 16.87 0.87 8.01
N LYS A 595 17.50 0.53 9.14
CA LYS A 595 16.83 -0.15 10.26
C LYS A 595 15.68 0.68 10.86
N SER A 596 15.89 1.98 11.07
CA SER A 596 14.85 2.89 11.56
C SER A 596 13.69 3.05 10.56
N GLU A 597 13.99 3.12 9.26
CA GLU A 597 12.97 3.14 8.19
C GLU A 597 12.16 1.84 8.18
N ILE A 598 12.81 0.68 8.27
CA ILE A 598 12.14 -0.64 8.38
C ILE A 598 11.20 -0.66 9.60
N GLN A 599 11.67 -0.30 10.79
CA GLN A 599 10.84 -0.23 12.00
C GLN A 599 9.65 0.74 11.86
N GLY A 600 9.84 1.83 11.12
CA GLY A 600 8.76 2.76 10.78
C GLY A 600 7.70 2.15 9.87
N ILE A 601 8.09 1.32 8.91
CA ILE A 601 7.17 0.61 8.00
C ILE A 601 6.49 -0.56 8.71
N GLU A 602 7.23 -1.32 9.53
CA GLU A 602 6.72 -2.40 10.39
C GLU A 602 5.62 -1.90 11.33
N LYS A 603 5.84 -0.77 12.02
CA LYS A 603 4.81 -0.10 12.83
C LYS A 603 3.58 0.33 12.03
N ARG A 604 3.68 0.56 10.72
CA ARG A 604 2.53 0.84 9.84
C ARG A 604 1.82 -0.44 9.41
N LEU A 605 2.54 -1.55 9.20
CA LEU A 605 1.93 -2.85 8.90
C LEU A 605 1.09 -3.37 10.07
N VAL A 606 1.57 -3.23 11.31
CA VAL A 606 0.79 -3.57 12.52
C VAL A 606 -0.52 -2.78 12.58
N LYS A 607 -0.53 -1.50 12.18
CA LYS A 607 -1.77 -0.71 12.09
C LYS A 607 -2.78 -1.25 11.07
N TYR A 608 -2.34 -2.00 10.07
CA TYR A 608 -3.21 -2.65 9.09
C TYR A 608 -3.68 -4.06 9.52
N GLY A 609 -3.40 -4.50 10.76
CA GLY A 609 -3.73 -5.85 11.22
C GLY A 609 -2.81 -6.93 10.65
N VAL A 610 -1.59 -6.57 10.22
CA VAL A 610 -0.62 -7.52 9.67
C VAL A 610 0.37 -7.93 10.73
N ASP A 611 0.30 -9.21 11.13
CA ASP A 611 1.34 -9.83 11.94
C ASP A 611 2.69 -9.79 11.21
N LEU A 612 3.71 -9.37 11.95
CA LEU A 612 5.10 -9.39 11.49
C LEU A 612 5.72 -10.72 11.93
N PRO A 613 6.46 -11.43 11.04
CA PRO A 613 7.30 -12.52 11.49
C PRO A 613 8.40 -11.96 12.41
N GLU A 614 8.61 -12.61 13.55
CA GLU A 614 9.66 -12.31 14.54
C GLU A 614 11.09 -12.41 13.95
#